data_AF-A0A846UA68-F1
#
_entry.id   AF-A0A846UA68-F1
#
_cell.length_a   1.000
_cell.length_b   1.000
_cell.length_c   1.000
_cell.angle_alpha   90.00
_cell.angle_beta   90.00
_cell.angle_gamma   90.00
#
_symmetry.space_group_name_H-M   'P 1'
#
loop_
_entity.id
_entity.type
_entity.pdbx_description
1 polymer ?
#
loop_
_entity_poly.entity_id
_entity_poly.type
_entity_poly.pdbx_seq_one_letter_code
_entity_poly.pdbx_strand_id
1 'polypeptide(L)'
;MTSIQPFASQDRPVYLPAVDLFNGDADGICSLHQLRMAEPREAQLVSGVKRDIDLLGRWGDSNPPSDLTVLDVSFDRNEAGVRRALEAGGRVRYFDHHSARSLFCHPRLESHIDPSAAVCTALLADRHLGGRFREWAIVGAFGDGLFEVARRLASQRGLGTNETASLEQLGQLLNYNAYGEAVEDLHFPPIDLYRAVHHFESPFGFIADADEYRRLAAGRADDQHHLETLAPHWRSTDGDVYLLPGTAWARRLSGTLANRLSRDEPHRSFAVLTRRSDGHFLVSVRSPAQCRPAEALCRLYPGGGGRHAAAGIDRLPANELEQFIADFSNHITGKPS
;
A
#
# COMPACT_ATOMS: atom_id res chain seq x y z
N MET A 1 48.63 40.85 -27.18
CA MET A 1 48.16 39.47 -27.43
C MET A 1 47.86 38.84 -26.09
N THR A 2 46.60 38.90 -25.68
CA THR A 2 46.12 38.42 -24.38
C THR A 2 45.84 36.93 -24.51
N SER A 3 46.56 36.11 -23.75
CA SER A 3 46.38 34.66 -23.71
C SER A 3 45.05 34.33 -23.04
N ILE A 4 44.16 33.68 -23.79
CA ILE A 4 42.93 33.10 -23.29
C ILE A 4 43.31 31.80 -22.57
N GLN A 5 43.01 31.70 -21.27
CA GLN A 5 43.08 30.42 -20.57
C GLN A 5 41.96 29.50 -21.08
N PRO A 6 42.24 28.22 -21.37
CA PRO A 6 41.19 27.29 -21.76
C PRO A 6 40.32 26.97 -20.54
N PHE A 7 39.01 27.15 -20.70
CA PHE A 7 38.00 26.54 -19.84
C PHE A 7 38.22 25.01 -19.86
N ALA A 8 38.79 24.47 -18.80
CA ALA A 8 38.76 23.04 -18.58
C ALA A 8 37.35 22.67 -18.11
N SER A 9 36.52 22.21 -19.04
CA SER A 9 35.27 21.53 -18.73
C SER A 9 35.60 20.22 -18.01
N GLN A 10 35.63 20.26 -16.67
CA GLN A 10 35.58 19.06 -15.85
C GLN A 10 34.12 18.63 -15.69
N ASP A 11 33.46 18.22 -16.77
CA ASP A 11 32.25 17.40 -16.68
C ASP A 11 32.67 15.97 -16.32
N ARG A 12 33.10 15.79 -15.07
CA ARG A 12 33.02 14.46 -14.47
C ARG A 12 31.53 14.19 -14.25
N PRO A 13 30.99 13.05 -14.69
CA PRO A 13 29.62 12.70 -14.37
C PRO A 13 29.48 12.73 -12.85
N VAL A 14 28.66 13.65 -12.34
CA VAL A 14 28.33 13.72 -10.92
C VAL A 14 27.58 12.43 -10.60
N TYR A 15 28.26 11.49 -9.95
CA TYR A 15 27.65 10.26 -9.48
C TYR A 15 26.73 10.63 -8.31
N LEU A 16 25.43 10.67 -8.58
CA LEU A 16 24.43 10.89 -7.55
C LEU A 16 24.20 9.55 -6.83
N PRO A 17 24.25 9.50 -5.49
CA PRO A 17 23.81 8.32 -4.75
C PRO A 17 22.36 7.98 -5.13
N ALA A 18 22.08 6.69 -5.33
CA ALA A 18 20.75 6.22 -5.66
C ALA A 18 19.93 5.94 -4.40
N VAL A 19 18.65 6.28 -4.43
CA VAL A 19 17.72 6.01 -3.33
C VAL A 19 16.40 5.52 -3.93
N ASP A 20 15.92 4.40 -3.42
CA ASP A 20 14.64 3.82 -3.82
C ASP A 20 13.65 3.96 -2.67
N LEU A 21 12.60 4.74 -2.90
CA LEU A 21 11.50 4.98 -1.97
C LEU A 21 10.26 4.26 -2.49
N PHE A 22 9.73 3.30 -1.74
CA PHE A 22 8.63 2.46 -2.20
C PHE A 22 7.69 2.07 -1.06
N ASN A 23 6.39 1.96 -1.36
CA ASN A 23 5.43 1.38 -0.44
C ASN A 23 5.82 -0.07 -0.08
N GLY A 24 5.64 -0.47 1.17
CA GLY A 24 6.04 -1.78 1.65
C GLY A 24 5.11 -2.93 1.25
N ASP A 25 4.10 -2.65 0.43
CA ASP A 25 3.15 -3.64 -0.07
C ASP A 25 3.58 -4.31 -1.37
N ALA A 26 2.70 -5.16 -1.89
CA ALA A 26 2.95 -5.89 -3.12
C ALA A 26 3.20 -4.98 -4.33
N ASP A 27 2.48 -3.85 -4.44
CA ASP A 27 2.58 -2.99 -5.60
C ASP A 27 3.92 -2.25 -5.61
N GLY A 28 4.30 -1.64 -4.49
CA GLY A 28 5.61 -1.00 -4.32
C GLY A 28 6.80 -1.97 -4.49
N ILE A 29 6.76 -3.14 -3.82
CA ILE A 29 7.82 -4.16 -3.89
C ILE A 29 7.99 -4.69 -5.33
N CYS A 30 6.89 -5.10 -5.98
CA CYS A 30 6.95 -5.65 -7.33
C CYS A 30 7.35 -4.59 -8.37
N SER A 31 6.98 -3.32 -8.16
CA SER A 31 7.41 -2.22 -9.03
C SER A 31 8.92 -2.01 -8.96
N LEU A 32 9.46 -1.91 -7.74
CA LEU A 32 10.89 -1.71 -7.55
C LEU A 32 11.70 -2.88 -8.12
N HIS A 33 11.24 -4.11 -7.86
CA HIS A 33 11.96 -5.31 -8.30
C HIS A 33 12.05 -5.39 -9.82
N GLN A 34 10.95 -5.12 -10.54
CA GLN A 34 10.97 -5.04 -12.00
C GLN A 34 12.02 -4.05 -12.52
N LEU A 35 12.07 -2.84 -11.94
CA LEU A 35 13.03 -1.81 -12.32
C LEU A 35 14.48 -2.23 -12.01
N ARG A 36 14.73 -2.88 -10.87
CA ARG A 36 16.10 -3.29 -10.47
C ARG A 36 16.59 -4.52 -11.22
N MET A 37 15.71 -5.38 -11.74
CA MET A 37 16.08 -6.42 -12.69
C MET A 37 16.48 -5.84 -14.06
N ALA A 38 15.83 -4.77 -14.52
CA ALA A 38 16.20 -4.10 -15.78
C ALA A 38 17.45 -3.22 -15.62
N GLU A 39 17.55 -2.53 -14.49
CA GLU A 39 18.58 -1.54 -14.17
C GLU A 39 19.17 -1.85 -12.77
N PRO A 40 20.06 -2.84 -12.67
CA PRO A 40 20.71 -3.16 -11.40
C PRO A 40 21.51 -1.97 -10.89
N ARG A 41 21.30 -1.61 -9.62
CA ARG A 41 22.05 -0.55 -8.94
C ARG A 41 22.04 -0.76 -7.43
N GLU A 42 23.11 -0.33 -6.78
CA GLU A 42 23.15 -0.18 -5.32
C GLU A 42 22.41 1.10 -4.94
N ALA A 43 21.35 0.98 -4.15
CA ALA A 43 20.53 2.10 -3.70
C ALA A 43 20.21 2.00 -2.21
N GLN A 44 20.14 3.15 -1.54
CA GLN A 44 19.54 3.20 -0.22
C GLN A 44 18.04 2.92 -0.35
N LEU A 45 17.54 1.97 0.43
CA LEU A 45 16.12 1.61 0.46
C LEU A 45 15.39 2.40 1.55
N VAL A 46 14.26 3.01 1.21
CA VAL A 46 13.36 3.69 2.15
C VAL A 46 11.95 3.14 1.95
N SER A 47 11.42 2.52 2.99
CA SER A 47 10.07 1.94 2.97
C SER A 47 9.50 1.86 4.38
N GLY A 48 8.22 1.52 4.48
CA GLY A 48 7.46 1.47 5.71
C GLY A 48 6.20 0.62 5.58
N VAL A 49 5.36 0.64 6.60
CA VAL A 49 4.06 -0.06 6.53
C VAL A 49 3.18 0.56 5.45
N LYS A 50 2.10 -0.11 5.03
CA LYS A 50 1.22 0.36 3.93
C LYS A 50 0.70 1.80 4.12
N ARG A 51 0.57 2.26 5.36
CA ARG A 51 0.09 3.62 5.69
C ARG A 51 1.19 4.68 5.73
N ASP A 52 2.47 4.29 5.64
CA ASP A 52 3.60 5.20 5.62
C ASP A 52 3.77 5.82 4.22
N ILE A 53 2.88 6.73 3.86
CA ILE A 53 2.80 7.29 2.50
C ILE A 53 3.59 8.60 2.30
N ASP A 54 4.26 9.12 3.34
CA ASP A 54 5.13 10.31 3.29
C ASP A 54 6.62 9.91 3.39
N LEU A 55 7.07 9.12 2.41
CA LEU A 55 8.42 8.54 2.44
C LEU A 55 9.51 9.59 2.23
N LEU A 56 9.29 10.59 1.36
CA LEU A 56 10.29 11.65 1.18
C LEU A 56 10.36 12.57 2.40
N GLY A 57 9.24 12.84 3.07
CA GLY A 57 9.25 13.56 4.36
C GLY A 57 10.05 12.80 5.42
N ARG A 58 9.88 11.47 5.51
CA ARG A 58 10.62 10.60 6.43
C ARG A 58 12.10 10.48 6.12
N TRP A 59 12.47 10.44 4.83
CA TRP A 59 13.88 10.38 4.43
C TRP A 59 14.67 11.62 4.85
N GLY A 60 13.99 12.77 4.99
CA GLY A 60 14.51 13.98 5.63
C GLY A 60 15.28 14.91 4.70
N ASP A 61 15.71 16.05 5.26
CA ASP A 61 16.19 17.21 4.49
C ASP A 61 17.71 17.31 4.35
N SER A 62 18.47 16.46 5.06
CA SER A 62 19.94 16.55 5.15
C SER A 62 20.69 15.70 4.11
N ASN A 63 19.98 15.14 3.14
CA ASN A 63 20.58 14.20 2.19
C ASN A 63 21.27 14.93 1.03
N PRO A 64 22.39 14.39 0.51
CA PRO A 64 23.05 14.96 -0.66
C PRO A 64 22.12 14.90 -1.89
N PRO A 65 22.38 15.72 -2.93
CA PRO A 65 21.73 15.54 -4.22
C PRO A 65 21.81 14.06 -4.63
N SER A 66 20.66 13.46 -4.92
CA SER A 66 20.49 12.01 -5.11
C SER A 66 19.70 11.69 -6.38
N ASP A 67 19.81 10.46 -6.87
CA ASP A 67 18.99 9.92 -7.95
C ASP A 67 17.88 9.05 -7.35
N LEU A 68 16.68 9.62 -7.27
CA LEU A 68 15.55 9.03 -6.56
C LEU A 68 14.68 8.22 -7.52
N THR A 69 14.34 6.99 -7.12
CA THR A 69 13.19 6.26 -7.68
C THR A 69 12.10 6.23 -6.62
N VAL A 70 10.93 6.78 -6.92
CA VAL A 70 9.78 6.83 -5.99
C VAL A 70 8.63 6.04 -6.56
N LEU A 71 8.08 5.11 -5.77
CA LEU A 71 7.15 4.09 -6.22
C LEU A 71 5.98 3.97 -5.24
N ASP A 72 4.77 4.00 -5.79
CA ASP A 72 3.54 3.64 -5.08
C ASP A 72 3.23 4.46 -3.81
N VAL A 73 3.62 5.73 -3.84
CA VAL A 73 3.23 6.69 -2.81
C VAL A 73 2.77 7.97 -3.48
N SER A 74 1.64 8.52 -3.01
CA SER A 74 1.01 9.68 -3.63
C SER A 74 1.98 10.83 -3.85
N PHE A 75 2.06 11.32 -5.10
CA PHE A 75 2.82 12.52 -5.43
C PHE A 75 2.35 13.73 -4.59
N ASP A 76 1.04 13.91 -4.44
CA ASP A 76 0.46 15.02 -3.65
C ASP A 76 0.97 15.03 -2.21
N ARG A 77 1.20 13.85 -1.62
CA ARG A 77 1.73 13.72 -0.27
C ARG A 77 3.22 14.02 -0.17
N ASN A 78 3.98 13.72 -1.22
CA ASN A 78 5.44 13.81 -1.23
C ASN A 78 5.98 15.02 -2.02
N GLU A 79 5.11 15.88 -2.56
CA GLU A 79 5.45 16.98 -3.46
C GLU A 79 6.54 17.90 -2.90
N ALA A 80 6.41 18.28 -1.62
CA ALA A 80 7.40 19.11 -0.95
C ALA A 80 8.77 18.41 -0.89
N GLY A 81 8.80 17.09 -0.66
CA GLY A 81 10.02 16.30 -0.68
C GLY A 81 10.65 16.21 -2.07
N VAL A 82 9.81 16.06 -3.11
CA VAL A 82 10.27 16.03 -4.51
C VAL A 82 10.91 17.37 -4.88
N ARG A 83 10.29 18.51 -4.52
CA ARG A 83 10.87 19.84 -4.75
C ARG A 83 12.25 19.97 -4.11
N ARG A 84 12.37 19.62 -2.83
CA ARG A 84 13.65 19.70 -2.11
C ARG A 84 14.74 18.86 -2.77
N ALA A 85 14.42 17.63 -3.18
CA ALA A 85 15.37 16.77 -3.88
C ALA A 85 15.85 17.38 -5.21
N LEU A 86 14.95 17.99 -5.97
CA LEU A 86 15.27 18.65 -7.24
C LEU A 86 16.07 19.94 -7.04
N GLU A 87 15.74 20.74 -6.03
CA GLU A 87 16.43 21.97 -5.64
C GLU A 87 17.87 21.70 -5.17
N ALA A 88 18.07 20.59 -4.45
CA ALA A 88 19.40 20.13 -4.03
C ALA A 88 20.30 19.73 -5.22
N GLY A 89 19.76 19.58 -6.43
CA GLY A 89 20.50 19.14 -7.62
C GLY A 89 20.23 17.69 -8.03
N GLY A 90 19.32 17.00 -7.34
CA GLY A 90 18.98 15.60 -7.62
C GLY A 90 18.14 15.38 -8.87
N ARG A 91 17.89 14.10 -9.16
CA ARG A 91 16.95 13.62 -10.17
C ARG A 91 15.89 12.77 -9.50
N VAL A 92 14.68 12.78 -10.04
CA VAL A 92 13.56 12.01 -9.52
C VAL A 92 12.87 11.30 -10.67
N ARG A 93 12.77 9.97 -10.57
CA ARG A 93 11.87 9.15 -11.37
C ARG A 93 10.73 8.68 -10.49
N TYR A 94 9.50 8.96 -10.87
CA TYR A 94 8.31 8.76 -10.05
C TYR A 94 7.31 7.86 -10.79
N PHE A 95 6.88 6.78 -10.16
CA PHE A 95 5.82 5.90 -10.65
C PHE A 95 4.72 5.84 -9.61
N ASP A 96 3.48 6.18 -9.99
CA ASP A 96 2.37 6.21 -9.05
C ASP A 96 1.03 6.16 -9.79
N HIS A 97 0.04 5.55 -9.15
CA HIS A 97 -1.34 5.46 -9.66
C HIS A 97 -2.33 6.24 -8.79
N HIS A 98 -1.86 6.94 -7.75
CA HIS A 98 -2.71 7.82 -6.96
C HIS A 98 -2.98 9.16 -7.68
N SER A 99 -3.86 9.96 -7.08
CA SER A 99 -4.04 11.37 -7.47
C SER A 99 -2.71 12.12 -7.35
N ALA A 100 -2.42 12.95 -8.36
CA ALA A 100 -1.26 13.83 -8.43
C ALA A 100 -1.66 15.23 -8.90
N ARG A 101 -2.55 15.90 -8.15
CA ARG A 101 -3.04 17.25 -8.44
C ARG A 101 -1.95 18.33 -8.36
N SER A 102 -0.93 18.11 -7.54
CA SER A 102 0.19 19.04 -7.35
C SER A 102 1.38 18.72 -8.26
N LEU A 103 1.23 17.80 -9.22
CA LEU A 103 2.28 17.46 -10.18
C LEU A 103 2.74 18.72 -10.93
N PHE A 104 4.06 18.89 -11.03
CA PHE A 104 4.70 19.99 -11.72
C PHE A 104 5.74 19.48 -12.71
N CYS A 105 6.10 20.30 -13.69
CA CYS A 105 7.15 19.97 -14.66
C CYS A 105 8.52 20.42 -14.17
N HIS A 106 9.54 19.58 -14.34
CA HIS A 106 10.93 19.92 -14.07
C HIS A 106 11.86 19.06 -14.96
N PRO A 107 12.96 19.60 -15.51
CA PRO A 107 13.84 18.84 -16.42
C PRO A 107 14.53 17.62 -15.81
N ARG A 108 14.57 17.54 -14.47
CA ARG A 108 15.10 16.40 -13.70
C ARG A 108 14.02 15.55 -13.02
N LEU A 109 12.74 15.76 -13.37
CA LEU A 109 11.62 14.96 -12.89
C LEU A 109 11.04 14.16 -14.07
N GLU A 110 11.18 12.84 -14.00
CA GLU A 110 10.54 11.89 -14.89
C GLU A 110 9.33 11.28 -14.15
N SER A 111 8.11 11.50 -14.64
CA SER A 111 6.88 11.05 -13.98
C SER A 111 6.07 10.09 -14.86
N HIS A 112 5.80 8.90 -14.34
CA HIS A 112 4.89 7.89 -14.88
C HIS A 112 3.68 7.81 -13.96
N ILE A 113 2.65 8.61 -14.23
CA ILE A 113 1.47 8.72 -13.36
C ILE A 113 0.18 8.44 -14.14
N ASP A 114 -0.64 7.53 -13.64
CA ASP A 114 -1.94 7.15 -14.24
C ASP A 114 -2.97 6.83 -13.14
N PRO A 115 -3.90 7.76 -12.82
CA PRO A 115 -4.86 7.60 -11.74
C PRO A 115 -6.06 6.70 -12.09
N SER A 116 -6.00 5.97 -13.20
CA SER A 116 -7.10 5.11 -13.66
C SER A 116 -7.32 3.94 -12.71
N ALA A 117 -8.58 3.65 -12.39
CA ALA A 117 -8.97 2.58 -11.45
C ALA A 117 -8.52 1.15 -11.84
N ALA A 118 -8.03 0.95 -13.06
CA ALA A 118 -7.55 -0.34 -13.56
C ALA A 118 -6.01 -0.39 -13.66
N VAL A 119 -5.30 0.52 -13.00
CA VAL A 119 -3.85 0.67 -13.04
C VAL A 119 -3.30 0.71 -11.62
N CYS A 120 -2.19 0.01 -11.41
CA CYS A 120 -1.36 0.08 -10.22
C CYS A 120 0.09 0.37 -10.66
N THR A 121 0.96 0.71 -9.71
CA THR A 121 2.35 1.09 -9.95
C THR A 121 3.15 -0.03 -10.63
N ALA A 122 2.89 -1.30 -10.29
CA ALA A 122 3.59 -2.44 -10.87
C ALA A 122 3.27 -2.59 -12.37
N LEU A 123 2.07 -2.19 -12.80
CA LEU A 123 1.70 -2.13 -14.21
C LEU A 123 2.33 -0.94 -14.94
N LEU A 124 2.60 0.17 -14.25
CA LEU A 124 3.35 1.28 -14.83
C LEU A 124 4.82 0.90 -15.06
N ALA A 125 5.43 0.20 -14.10
CA ALA A 125 6.76 -0.37 -14.26
C ALA A 125 6.80 -1.40 -15.41
N ASP A 126 5.81 -2.30 -15.51
CA ASP A 126 5.69 -3.26 -16.62
C ASP A 126 5.64 -2.56 -17.98
N ARG A 127 4.77 -1.56 -18.13
CA ARG A 127 4.64 -0.78 -19.38
C ARG A 127 5.96 -0.09 -19.74
N HIS A 128 6.62 0.54 -18.77
CA HIS A 128 7.90 1.22 -18.97
C HIS A 128 8.99 0.27 -19.48
N LEU A 129 9.00 -0.97 -18.97
CA LEU A 129 9.99 -1.98 -19.33
C LEU A 129 9.58 -2.84 -20.54
N GLY A 130 8.49 -2.50 -21.24
CA GLY A 130 7.98 -3.31 -22.36
C GLY A 130 7.51 -4.70 -21.93
N GLY A 131 7.17 -4.85 -20.65
CA GLY A 131 6.70 -6.04 -19.99
C GLY A 131 7.64 -7.24 -20.01
N ARG A 132 8.95 -6.96 -19.88
CA ARG A 132 10.02 -7.96 -19.75
C ARG A 132 9.88 -8.86 -18.51
N PHE A 133 9.19 -8.41 -17.47
CA PHE A 133 9.10 -9.05 -16.15
C PHE A 133 7.65 -9.18 -15.67
N ARG A 134 6.73 -9.46 -16.60
CA ARG A 134 5.29 -9.29 -16.41
C ARG A 134 4.70 -10.14 -15.29
N GLU A 135 5.31 -11.26 -14.98
CA GLU A 135 4.87 -12.12 -13.88
C GLU A 135 4.91 -11.37 -12.53
N TRP A 136 5.92 -10.51 -12.30
CA TRP A 136 5.96 -9.65 -11.10
C TRP A 136 4.91 -8.54 -11.15
N ALA A 137 4.63 -7.99 -12.33
CA ALA A 137 3.54 -7.02 -12.51
C ALA A 137 2.17 -7.63 -12.20
N ILE A 138 1.94 -8.88 -12.60
CA ILE A 138 0.73 -9.65 -12.29
C ILE A 138 0.59 -9.85 -10.77
N VAL A 139 1.69 -10.19 -10.08
CA VAL A 139 1.71 -10.31 -8.61
C VAL A 139 1.36 -8.98 -7.94
N GLY A 140 1.97 -7.87 -8.36
CA GLY A 140 1.64 -6.53 -7.87
C GLY A 140 0.17 -6.18 -8.07
N ALA A 141 -0.36 -6.41 -9.28
CA ALA A 141 -1.77 -6.17 -9.61
C ALA A 141 -2.75 -7.01 -8.77
N PHE A 142 -2.42 -8.28 -8.47
CA PHE A 142 -3.22 -9.08 -7.53
C PHE A 142 -3.16 -8.52 -6.10
N GLY A 143 -1.97 -8.10 -5.66
CA GLY A 143 -1.78 -7.52 -4.33
C GLY A 143 -2.53 -6.20 -4.14
N ASP A 144 -2.66 -5.40 -5.20
CA ASP A 144 -3.43 -4.16 -5.21
C ASP A 144 -4.94 -4.38 -5.50
N GLY A 145 -5.38 -5.63 -5.57
CA GLY A 145 -6.79 -5.99 -5.73
C GLY A 145 -7.36 -5.83 -7.15
N LEU A 146 -6.50 -5.66 -8.16
CA LEU A 146 -6.89 -5.59 -9.58
C LEU A 146 -7.04 -7.00 -10.20
N PHE A 147 -7.83 -7.86 -9.55
CA PHE A 147 -7.95 -9.30 -9.87
C PHE A 147 -8.25 -9.59 -11.35
N GLU A 148 -9.22 -8.89 -11.94
CA GLU A 148 -9.60 -9.12 -13.34
C GLU A 148 -8.51 -8.66 -14.33
N VAL A 149 -7.79 -7.58 -13.99
CA VAL A 149 -6.65 -7.11 -14.80
C VAL A 149 -5.52 -8.13 -14.75
N ALA A 150 -5.18 -8.60 -13.55
CA ALA A 150 -4.13 -9.59 -13.33
C ALA A 150 -4.43 -10.93 -14.01
N ARG A 151 -5.67 -11.45 -13.90
CA ARG A 151 -6.11 -12.67 -14.59
C ARG A 151 -6.01 -12.56 -16.12
N ARG A 152 -6.41 -11.42 -16.68
CA ARG A 152 -6.29 -11.17 -18.12
C ARG A 152 -4.82 -11.15 -18.57
N LEU A 153 -3.94 -10.50 -17.81
CA LEU A 153 -2.50 -10.46 -18.11
C LEU A 153 -1.86 -11.85 -17.99
N ALA A 154 -2.22 -12.62 -16.97
CA ALA A 154 -1.78 -14.00 -16.80
C ALA A 154 -2.19 -14.88 -17.99
N SER A 155 -3.45 -14.76 -18.43
CA SER A 155 -3.95 -15.47 -19.62
C SER A 155 -3.20 -15.07 -20.90
N GLN A 156 -2.96 -13.78 -21.11
CA GLN A 156 -2.17 -13.28 -22.26
C GLN A 156 -0.72 -13.78 -22.25
N ARG A 157 -0.17 -14.01 -21.05
CA ARG A 157 1.16 -14.59 -20.86
C ARG A 157 1.19 -16.10 -21.05
N GLY A 158 0.03 -16.75 -21.15
CA GLY A 158 -0.11 -18.20 -21.32
C GLY A 158 -0.09 -18.99 -20.01
N LEU A 159 -0.26 -18.32 -18.86
CA LEU A 159 -0.27 -18.99 -17.56
C LEU A 159 -1.55 -19.80 -17.36
N GLY A 160 -1.40 -21.01 -16.84
CA GLY A 160 -2.51 -21.87 -16.46
C GLY A 160 -3.21 -21.43 -15.18
N THR A 161 -4.29 -22.13 -14.81
CA THR A 161 -5.08 -21.84 -13.61
C THR A 161 -4.24 -21.92 -12.33
N ASN A 162 -3.41 -22.97 -12.18
CA ASN A 162 -2.62 -23.16 -10.97
C ASN A 162 -1.50 -22.12 -10.82
N GLU A 163 -0.85 -21.75 -11.93
CA GLU A 163 0.16 -20.70 -11.95
C GLU A 163 -0.46 -19.35 -11.60
N THR A 164 -1.59 -19.02 -12.22
CA THR A 164 -2.34 -17.78 -11.94
C THR A 164 -2.77 -17.71 -10.48
N ALA A 165 -3.31 -18.80 -9.92
CA ALA A 165 -3.69 -18.87 -8.51
C ALA A 165 -2.48 -18.71 -7.57
N SER A 166 -1.32 -19.25 -7.94
CA SER A 166 -0.09 -19.11 -7.16
C SER A 166 0.41 -17.66 -7.14
N LEU A 167 0.33 -16.95 -8.27
CA LEU A 167 0.65 -15.52 -8.34
C LEU A 167 -0.36 -14.66 -7.58
N GLU A 168 -1.66 -15.02 -7.64
CA GLU A 168 -2.71 -14.36 -6.86
C GLU A 168 -2.42 -14.49 -5.35
N GLN A 169 -2.10 -15.70 -4.90
CA GLN A 169 -1.74 -15.94 -3.50
C GLN A 169 -0.50 -15.15 -3.09
N LEU A 170 0.57 -15.15 -3.91
CA LEU A 170 1.77 -14.37 -3.62
C LEU A 170 1.46 -12.88 -3.49
N GLY A 171 0.72 -12.29 -4.43
CA GLY A 171 0.36 -10.88 -4.40
C GLY A 171 -0.39 -10.51 -3.12
N GLN A 172 -1.36 -11.34 -2.73
CA GLN A 172 -2.08 -11.14 -1.48
C GLN A 172 -1.20 -11.31 -0.24
N LEU A 173 -0.22 -12.22 -0.23
CA LEU A 173 0.69 -12.42 0.89
C LEU A 173 1.67 -11.25 1.06
N LEU A 174 2.21 -10.72 -0.03
CA LEU A 174 3.06 -9.54 0.00
C LEU A 174 2.28 -8.31 0.51
N ASN A 175 1.06 -8.10 0.01
CA ASN A 175 0.21 -7.00 0.49
C ASN A 175 -0.22 -7.21 1.96
N TYR A 176 -0.52 -8.45 2.36
CA TYR A 176 -0.82 -8.80 3.75
C TYR A 176 0.32 -8.42 4.69
N ASN A 177 1.58 -8.68 4.31
CA ASN A 177 2.73 -8.30 5.13
C ASN A 177 2.84 -6.79 5.32
N ALA A 178 2.21 -5.93 4.51
CA ALA A 178 2.35 -4.49 4.67
C ALA A 178 1.37 -3.87 5.69
N TYR A 179 0.36 -4.62 6.13
CA TYR A 179 -0.60 -4.11 7.10
C TYR A 179 -0.06 -4.16 8.53
N GLY A 180 -0.21 -3.07 9.27
CA GLY A 180 0.27 -2.94 10.64
C GLY A 180 0.09 -1.50 11.11
N GLU A 181 0.21 -1.28 12.41
CA GLU A 181 0.34 0.07 12.97
C GLU A 181 1.81 0.54 12.90
N ALA A 182 2.75 -0.39 13.10
CA ALA A 182 4.19 -0.16 12.99
C ALA A 182 4.89 -1.39 12.39
N VAL A 183 6.18 -1.26 12.03
CA VAL A 183 6.97 -2.33 11.38
C VAL A 183 7.00 -3.62 12.22
N GLU A 184 6.93 -3.49 13.54
CA GLU A 184 6.92 -4.60 14.49
C GLU A 184 5.64 -5.46 14.41
N ASP A 185 4.57 -4.94 13.80
CA ASP A 185 3.36 -5.73 13.53
C ASP A 185 3.49 -6.62 12.29
N LEU A 186 4.55 -6.46 11.49
CA LEU A 186 4.72 -7.19 10.24
C LEU A 186 5.48 -8.49 10.48
N HIS A 187 5.35 -9.47 9.59
CA HIS A 187 6.18 -10.68 9.66
C HIS A 187 7.62 -10.37 9.26
N PHE A 188 7.78 -9.46 8.32
CA PHE A 188 9.06 -8.96 7.83
C PHE A 188 9.03 -7.44 7.68
N PRO A 189 10.09 -6.73 8.08
CA PRO A 189 10.30 -5.36 7.67
C PRO A 189 10.26 -5.26 6.13
N PRO A 190 9.62 -4.24 5.54
CA PRO A 190 9.45 -4.13 4.09
C PRO A 190 10.77 -4.17 3.30
N ILE A 191 11.83 -3.56 3.83
CA ILE A 191 13.15 -3.56 3.22
C ILE A 191 13.75 -4.98 3.18
N ASP A 192 13.55 -5.77 4.23
CA ASP A 192 14.08 -7.13 4.30
C ASP A 192 13.26 -8.08 3.42
N LEU A 193 11.94 -7.91 3.37
CA LEU A 193 11.10 -8.63 2.43
C LEU A 193 11.45 -8.31 0.97
N TYR A 194 11.70 -7.05 0.65
CA TYR A 194 12.16 -6.65 -0.68
C TYR A 194 13.51 -7.31 -1.02
N ARG A 195 14.48 -7.32 -0.09
CA ARG A 195 15.77 -7.99 -0.32
C ARG A 195 15.61 -9.49 -0.59
N ALA A 196 14.70 -10.16 0.13
CA ALA A 196 14.39 -11.56 -0.12
C ALA A 196 13.80 -11.75 -1.53
N VAL A 197 12.83 -10.93 -1.94
CA VAL A 197 12.25 -10.91 -3.30
C VAL A 197 13.33 -10.64 -4.35
N HIS A 198 14.26 -9.72 -4.07
CA HIS A 198 15.29 -9.28 -5.01
C HIS A 198 16.21 -10.41 -5.48
N HIS A 199 16.34 -11.49 -4.70
CA HIS A 199 17.13 -12.67 -5.05
C HIS A 199 16.50 -13.55 -6.13
N PHE A 200 15.26 -13.30 -6.54
CA PHE A 200 14.52 -14.15 -7.46
C PHE A 200 14.15 -13.43 -8.75
N GLU A 201 14.62 -13.94 -9.89
CA GLU A 201 14.20 -13.42 -11.21
C GLU A 201 12.71 -13.65 -11.47
N SER A 202 12.18 -14.79 -11.00
CA SER A 202 10.80 -15.21 -11.22
C SER A 202 10.02 -15.31 -9.91
N PRO A 203 8.76 -14.85 -9.85
CA PRO A 203 7.91 -15.02 -8.67
C PRO A 203 7.67 -16.49 -8.33
N PHE A 204 7.70 -17.39 -9.33
CA PHE A 204 7.57 -18.83 -9.10
C PHE A 204 8.77 -19.40 -8.34
N GLY A 205 9.97 -18.86 -8.54
CA GLY A 205 11.15 -19.22 -7.74
C GLY A 205 10.99 -18.80 -6.28
N PHE A 206 10.50 -17.58 -6.04
CA PHE A 206 10.22 -17.11 -4.68
C PHE A 206 9.15 -17.99 -3.98
N ILE A 207 8.09 -18.37 -4.70
CA ILE A 207 7.05 -19.28 -4.18
C ILE A 207 7.62 -20.66 -3.83
N ALA A 208 8.51 -21.20 -4.67
CA ALA A 208 9.05 -22.55 -4.50
C ALA A 208 10.08 -22.63 -3.36
N ASP A 209 10.99 -21.65 -3.28
CA ASP A 209 12.23 -21.81 -2.53
C ASP A 209 12.35 -20.89 -1.30
N ALA A 210 11.65 -19.76 -1.26
CA ALA A 210 11.82 -18.77 -0.20
C ALA A 210 11.18 -19.20 1.13
N ASP A 211 11.93 -19.09 2.23
CA ASP A 211 11.40 -19.28 3.58
C ASP A 211 10.38 -18.17 3.93
N GLU A 212 10.58 -16.97 3.39
CA GLU A 212 9.71 -15.82 3.56
C GLU A 212 8.30 -16.10 3.04
N TYR A 213 8.18 -16.71 1.85
CA TYR A 213 6.89 -17.12 1.31
C TYR A 213 6.16 -18.08 2.25
N ARG A 214 6.85 -19.13 2.71
CA ARG A 214 6.28 -20.13 3.63
C ARG A 214 5.86 -19.51 4.96
N ARG A 215 6.68 -18.62 5.52
CA ARG A 215 6.37 -17.92 6.77
C ARG A 215 5.18 -16.97 6.63
N LEU A 216 5.08 -16.24 5.52
CA LEU A 216 3.93 -15.39 5.23
C LEU A 216 2.64 -16.22 5.08
N ALA A 217 2.72 -17.34 4.35
CA ALA A 217 1.57 -18.23 4.15
C ALA A 217 1.06 -18.81 5.48
N ALA A 218 1.97 -19.35 6.31
CA ALA A 218 1.64 -19.88 7.62
C ALA A 218 1.08 -18.79 8.55
N GLY A 219 1.75 -17.63 8.63
CA GLY A 219 1.31 -16.53 9.47
C GLY A 219 -0.07 -15.97 9.09
N ARG A 220 -0.38 -15.89 7.78
CA ARG A 220 -1.72 -15.50 7.33
C ARG A 220 -2.78 -16.54 7.70
N ALA A 221 -2.47 -17.83 7.60
CA ALA A 221 -3.39 -18.89 8.00
C ALA A 221 -3.68 -18.86 9.52
N ASP A 222 -2.64 -18.65 10.34
CA ASP A 222 -2.78 -18.52 11.80
C ASP A 222 -3.63 -17.29 12.18
N ASP A 223 -3.35 -16.14 11.56
CA ASP A 223 -4.15 -14.93 11.77
C ASP A 223 -5.62 -15.13 11.36
N GLN A 224 -5.86 -15.86 10.27
CA GLN A 224 -7.20 -16.15 9.77
C GLN A 224 -7.99 -17.03 10.75
N HIS A 225 -7.34 -17.97 11.45
CA HIS A 225 -7.99 -18.79 12.47
C HIS A 225 -8.55 -17.94 13.63
N HIS A 226 -7.86 -16.87 14.02
CA HIS A 226 -8.39 -15.93 15.01
C HIS A 226 -9.68 -15.24 14.53
N LEU A 227 -9.80 -14.91 13.24
CA LEU A 227 -11.01 -14.31 12.69
C LEU A 227 -12.21 -15.26 12.65
N GLU A 228 -12.00 -16.57 12.54
CA GLU A 228 -13.08 -17.57 12.47
C GLU A 228 -13.79 -17.74 13.81
N THR A 229 -13.08 -17.52 14.91
CA THR A 229 -13.61 -17.62 16.27
C THR A 229 -14.16 -16.30 16.81
N LEU A 230 -14.04 -15.21 16.04
CA LEU A 230 -14.42 -13.87 16.46
C LEU A 230 -15.95 -13.68 16.43
N ALA A 231 -16.54 -13.46 17.60
CA ALA A 231 -17.93 -13.02 17.72
C ALA A 231 -18.02 -11.48 17.67
N PRO A 232 -19.13 -10.92 17.14
CA PRO A 232 -19.36 -9.48 17.26
C PRO A 232 -19.50 -9.08 18.73
N HIS A 233 -18.94 -7.93 19.06
CA HIS A 233 -19.08 -7.30 20.37
C HIS A 233 -20.50 -6.76 20.59
N TRP A 234 -21.12 -6.26 19.52
CA TRP A 234 -22.52 -5.83 19.49
C TRP A 234 -23.17 -6.28 18.19
N ARG A 235 -24.45 -6.67 18.25
CA ARG A 235 -25.20 -7.23 17.12
C ARG A 235 -26.61 -6.67 17.05
N SER A 236 -27.06 -6.41 15.83
CA SER A 236 -28.45 -6.04 15.49
C SER A 236 -28.87 -6.66 14.16
N THR A 237 -30.13 -6.47 13.77
CA THR A 237 -30.63 -6.91 12.46
C THR A 237 -29.87 -6.25 11.31
N ASP A 238 -29.63 -4.95 11.39
CA ASP A 238 -29.09 -4.13 10.29
C ASP A 238 -27.56 -4.05 10.27
N GLY A 239 -26.89 -4.57 11.30
CA GLY A 239 -25.43 -4.53 11.37
C GLY A 239 -24.81 -5.03 12.68
N ASP A 240 -23.50 -5.24 12.63
CA ASP A 240 -22.67 -5.75 13.73
C ASP A 240 -21.47 -4.82 14.00
N VAL A 241 -21.02 -4.78 15.26
CA VAL A 241 -19.76 -4.15 15.68
C VAL A 241 -18.79 -5.23 16.16
N TYR A 242 -17.58 -5.24 15.62
CA TYR A 242 -16.49 -6.14 16.01
C TYR A 242 -15.42 -5.35 16.74
N LEU A 243 -14.97 -5.90 17.89
CA LEU A 243 -13.87 -5.34 18.68
C LEU A 243 -12.66 -6.28 18.58
N LEU A 244 -11.61 -5.82 17.91
CA LEU A 244 -10.37 -6.55 17.73
C LEU A 244 -9.34 -6.15 18.80
N PRO A 245 -8.55 -7.12 19.31
CA PRO A 245 -7.50 -6.84 20.29
C PRO A 245 -6.35 -6.03 19.68
N GLY A 246 -5.48 -5.49 20.53
CA GLY A 246 -4.30 -4.71 20.11
C GLY A 246 -3.11 -5.60 19.76
N THR A 247 -3.34 -6.66 18.99
CA THR A 247 -2.32 -7.62 18.57
C THR A 247 -1.96 -7.42 17.09
N ALA A 248 -0.77 -7.88 16.71
CA ALA A 248 -0.29 -7.75 15.33
C ALA A 248 -1.25 -8.41 14.31
N TRP A 249 -1.80 -9.59 14.62
CA TRP A 249 -2.76 -10.27 13.74
C TRP A 249 -4.01 -9.44 13.48
N ALA A 250 -4.53 -8.78 14.51
CA ALA A 250 -5.73 -7.97 14.45
C ALA A 250 -5.49 -6.72 13.60
N ARG A 251 -4.33 -6.08 13.78
CA ARG A 251 -3.93 -4.91 12.98
C ARG A 251 -3.76 -5.29 11.51
N ARG A 252 -3.14 -6.44 11.22
CA ARG A 252 -2.96 -6.98 9.86
C ARG A 252 -4.28 -7.29 9.15
N LEU A 253 -5.24 -7.91 9.85
CA LEU A 253 -6.47 -8.39 9.23
C LEU A 253 -7.72 -7.52 9.44
N SER A 254 -7.63 -6.42 10.18
CA SER A 254 -8.78 -5.53 10.45
C SER A 254 -9.53 -5.09 9.19
N GLY A 255 -8.79 -4.60 8.18
CA GLY A 255 -9.36 -4.20 6.90
C GLY A 255 -9.93 -5.38 6.10
N THR A 256 -9.25 -6.53 6.15
CA THR A 256 -9.70 -7.78 5.52
C THR A 256 -11.03 -8.25 6.08
N LEU A 257 -11.18 -8.21 7.41
CA LEU A 257 -12.43 -8.54 8.09
C LEU A 257 -13.56 -7.60 7.64
N ALA A 258 -13.34 -6.28 7.66
CA ALA A 258 -14.35 -5.31 7.26
C ALA A 258 -14.81 -5.54 5.81
N ASN A 259 -13.87 -5.76 4.89
CA ASN A 259 -14.19 -6.02 3.48
C ASN A 259 -14.91 -7.36 3.30
N ARG A 260 -14.49 -8.42 4.01
CA ARG A 260 -15.15 -9.72 4.00
C ARG A 260 -16.61 -9.61 4.44
N LEU A 261 -16.87 -9.00 5.60
CA LEU A 261 -18.22 -8.81 6.13
C LEU A 261 -19.11 -8.08 5.12
N SER A 262 -18.61 -6.98 4.52
CA SER A 262 -19.39 -6.21 3.54
C SER A 262 -19.73 -6.96 2.25
N ARG A 263 -18.91 -7.95 1.87
CA ARG A 263 -19.14 -8.78 0.68
C ARG A 263 -20.07 -9.94 0.99
N ASP A 264 -19.85 -10.60 2.13
CA ASP A 264 -20.58 -11.80 2.51
C ASP A 264 -22.01 -11.46 2.99
N GLU A 265 -22.22 -10.26 3.55
CA GLU A 265 -23.50 -9.76 4.02
C GLU A 265 -23.80 -8.35 3.44
N PRO A 266 -24.09 -8.24 2.12
CA PRO A 266 -24.10 -6.97 1.39
C PRO A 266 -25.23 -6.01 1.77
N HIS A 267 -26.18 -6.45 2.59
CA HIS A 267 -27.33 -5.65 3.04
C HIS A 267 -27.17 -5.13 4.47
N ARG A 268 -26.04 -5.43 5.14
CA ARG A 268 -25.78 -5.03 6.52
C ARG A 268 -24.59 -4.10 6.63
N SER A 269 -24.64 -3.23 7.64
CA SER A 269 -23.55 -2.33 7.98
C SER A 269 -22.62 -2.97 9.02
N PHE A 270 -21.34 -2.66 8.95
CA PHE A 270 -20.34 -3.21 9.87
C PHE A 270 -19.41 -2.13 10.40
N ALA A 271 -19.12 -2.18 11.70
CA ALA A 271 -18.01 -1.44 12.27
C ALA A 271 -16.97 -2.42 12.84
N VAL A 272 -15.70 -2.24 12.47
CA VAL A 272 -14.57 -2.99 13.00
C VAL A 272 -13.66 -2.02 13.73
N LEU A 273 -13.53 -2.18 15.04
CA LEU A 273 -12.68 -1.36 15.90
C LEU A 273 -11.45 -2.16 16.28
N THR A 274 -10.27 -1.66 15.94
CA THR A 274 -9.00 -2.31 16.25
C THR A 274 -8.25 -1.52 17.29
N ARG A 275 -7.86 -2.17 18.39
CA ARG A 275 -7.14 -1.48 19.45
C ARG A 275 -5.73 -1.09 18.99
N ARG A 276 -5.40 0.18 19.16
CA ARG A 276 -4.12 0.80 18.83
C ARG A 276 -3.12 0.65 19.98
N SER A 277 -1.85 0.90 19.70
CA SER A 277 -0.76 0.90 20.69
C SER A 277 -0.96 1.92 21.81
N ASP A 278 -1.59 3.05 21.51
CA ASP A 278 -1.93 4.12 22.45
C ASP A 278 -3.19 3.83 23.28
N GLY A 279 -3.77 2.62 23.17
CA GLY A 279 -4.93 2.16 23.93
C GLY A 279 -6.28 2.58 23.36
N HIS A 280 -6.29 3.44 22.33
CA HIS A 280 -7.47 3.92 21.60
C HIS A 280 -7.86 2.97 20.46
N PHE A 281 -8.85 3.34 19.64
CA PHE A 281 -9.31 2.50 18.53
C PHE A 281 -9.10 3.16 17.17
N LEU A 282 -8.64 2.36 16.21
CA LEU A 282 -8.82 2.63 14.79
C LEU A 282 -10.17 2.03 14.39
N VAL A 283 -11.04 2.82 13.76
CA VAL A 283 -12.38 2.39 13.37
C VAL A 283 -12.47 2.27 11.86
N SER A 284 -13.02 1.17 11.37
CA SER A 284 -13.41 0.99 9.98
C SER A 284 -14.90 0.68 9.88
N VAL A 285 -15.64 1.50 9.13
CA VAL A 285 -17.07 1.33 8.90
C VAL A 285 -17.30 0.94 7.45
N ARG A 286 -18.20 -0.03 7.24
CA ARG A 286 -18.75 -0.40 5.93
C ARG A 286 -20.25 -0.19 5.96
N SER A 287 -20.78 0.44 4.91
CA SER A 287 -22.22 0.68 4.75
C SER A 287 -22.66 0.28 3.35
N PRO A 288 -23.73 -0.52 3.19
CA PRO A 288 -24.35 -0.82 1.91
C PRO A 288 -24.77 0.44 1.16
N ALA A 289 -24.83 0.38 -0.17
CA ALA A 289 -25.25 1.52 -1.00
C ALA A 289 -26.69 2.00 -0.72
N GLN A 290 -27.54 1.14 -0.15
CA GLN A 290 -28.94 1.44 0.18
C GLN A 290 -29.10 2.02 1.60
N CYS A 291 -28.03 2.02 2.41
CA CYS A 291 -28.00 2.54 3.76
C CYS A 291 -27.43 3.97 3.77
N ARG A 292 -27.44 4.62 4.94
CA ARG A 292 -26.79 5.92 5.08
C ARG A 292 -25.27 5.81 4.82
N PRO A 293 -24.63 6.84 4.25
CA PRO A 293 -23.20 6.82 3.96
C PRO A 293 -22.36 6.57 5.22
N ALA A 294 -21.42 5.63 5.19
CA ALA A 294 -20.49 5.36 6.29
C ALA A 294 -19.73 6.63 6.73
N GLU A 295 -19.37 7.47 5.76
CA GLU A 295 -18.73 8.76 6.00
C GLU A 295 -19.53 9.67 6.95
N ALA A 296 -20.87 9.68 6.85
CA ALA A 296 -21.70 10.56 7.66
C ALA A 296 -21.62 10.21 9.16
N LEU A 297 -21.44 8.94 9.51
CA LEU A 297 -21.14 8.52 10.88
C LEU A 297 -19.72 8.92 11.29
N CYS A 298 -18.73 8.60 10.47
CA CYS A 298 -17.33 8.83 10.84
C CYS A 298 -17.02 10.32 11.03
N ARG A 299 -17.61 11.22 10.24
CA ARG A 299 -17.43 12.69 10.37
C ARG A 299 -17.91 13.28 11.70
N LEU A 300 -18.67 12.53 12.50
CA LEU A 300 -19.02 12.97 13.86
C LEU A 300 -17.81 12.97 14.81
N TYR A 301 -16.74 12.25 14.45
CA TYR A 301 -15.55 12.07 15.26
C TYR A 301 -14.33 12.79 14.64
N PRO A 302 -13.44 13.39 15.46
CA PRO A 302 -12.20 13.97 14.96
C PRO A 302 -11.34 12.95 14.20
N GLY A 303 -10.79 13.36 13.05
CA GLY A 303 -10.02 12.46 12.18
C GLY A 303 -10.88 11.39 11.49
N GLY A 304 -12.21 11.53 11.52
CA GLY A 304 -13.13 10.66 10.80
C GLY A 304 -13.45 11.16 9.39
N GLY A 305 -13.49 10.24 8.43
CA GLY A 305 -13.79 10.56 7.03
C GLY A 305 -13.86 9.32 6.14
N GLY A 306 -14.20 9.52 4.87
CA GLY A 306 -14.24 8.42 3.90
C GLY A 306 -15.21 8.66 2.76
N ARG A 307 -15.83 7.58 2.30
CA ARG A 307 -16.85 7.58 1.24
C ARG A 307 -18.09 6.83 1.71
N HIS A 308 -19.11 6.78 0.86
CA HIS A 308 -20.36 6.09 1.17
C HIS A 308 -20.17 4.65 1.65
N ALA A 309 -19.48 3.83 0.87
CA ALA A 309 -19.35 2.40 1.14
C ALA A 309 -18.35 2.08 2.27
N ALA A 310 -17.37 2.96 2.49
CA ALA A 310 -16.29 2.73 3.43
C ALA A 310 -15.78 4.05 4.00
N ALA A 311 -15.73 4.14 5.32
CA ALA A 311 -15.16 5.26 6.06
C ALA A 311 -14.43 4.76 7.30
N GLY A 312 -13.69 5.65 7.96
CA GLY A 312 -12.98 5.30 9.17
C GLY A 312 -12.75 6.48 10.09
N ILE A 313 -12.30 6.18 11.31
CA ILE A 313 -11.88 7.14 12.32
C ILE A 313 -10.47 6.72 12.71
N ASP A 314 -9.50 7.60 12.52
CA ASP A 314 -8.10 7.26 12.78
C ASP A 314 -7.85 6.97 14.26
N ARG A 315 -8.53 7.69 15.16
CA ARG A 315 -8.35 7.56 16.60
C ARG A 315 -9.64 7.88 17.36
N LEU A 316 -10.40 6.85 17.71
CA LEU A 316 -11.54 6.94 18.63
C LEU A 316 -11.05 6.78 20.09
N PRO A 317 -11.29 7.76 20.98
CA PRO A 317 -11.00 7.64 22.39
C PRO A 317 -11.59 6.38 23.04
N ALA A 318 -10.85 5.70 23.92
CA ALA A 318 -11.29 4.40 24.45
C ALA A 318 -12.54 4.53 25.32
N ASN A 319 -12.71 5.69 25.96
CA ASN A 319 -13.88 6.08 26.74
C ASN A 319 -15.11 6.47 25.89
N GLU A 320 -14.95 6.60 24.57
CA GLU A 320 -16.05 6.90 23.63
C GLU A 320 -16.61 5.65 22.95
N LEU A 321 -16.11 4.45 23.28
CA LEU A 321 -16.54 3.18 22.66
C LEU A 321 -18.06 2.98 22.72
N GLU A 322 -18.66 3.14 23.89
CA GLU A 322 -20.10 2.95 24.08
C GLU A 322 -20.92 4.00 23.32
N GLN A 323 -20.45 5.24 23.29
CA GLN A 323 -21.09 6.31 22.52
C GLN A 323 -21.03 6.01 21.01
N PHE A 324 -19.89 5.52 20.52
CA PHE A 324 -19.75 5.11 19.13
C PHE A 324 -20.71 3.98 18.76
N ILE A 325 -20.87 2.96 19.62
CA ILE A 325 -21.80 1.86 19.37
C ILE A 325 -23.25 2.38 19.32
N ALA A 326 -23.62 3.29 20.21
CA ALA A 326 -24.95 3.92 20.19
C ALA A 326 -25.17 4.74 18.90
N ASP A 327 -24.19 5.54 18.49
CA ASP A 327 -24.25 6.33 17.25
C ASP A 327 -24.33 5.43 16.02
N PHE A 328 -23.53 4.35 15.97
CA PHE A 328 -23.58 3.35 14.90
C PHE A 328 -24.95 2.68 14.83
N SER A 329 -25.50 2.22 15.95
CA SER A 329 -26.84 1.63 16.03
C SER A 329 -27.91 2.60 15.51
N ASN A 330 -27.87 3.85 15.95
CA ASN A 330 -28.77 4.89 15.48
C ASN A 330 -28.58 5.18 13.99
N HIS A 331 -27.34 5.13 13.49
CA HIS A 331 -26.97 5.37 12.09
C HIS A 331 -27.49 4.28 11.13
N ILE A 332 -27.51 3.03 11.55
CA ILE A 332 -27.93 1.94 10.67
C ILE A 332 -29.45 1.69 10.70
N THR A 333 -30.14 2.08 11.78
CA THR A 333 -31.59 1.89 11.94
C THR A 333 -32.45 2.99 11.32
N GLY A 334 -31.93 4.22 11.23
CA GLY A 334 -32.62 5.30 10.53
C GLY A 334 -32.60 5.07 9.01
N LYS A 335 -33.77 4.89 8.41
CA LYS A 335 -33.95 4.83 6.95
C LYS A 335 -33.31 6.06 6.29
N PRO A 336 -32.69 5.93 5.09
CA PRO A 336 -32.27 7.09 4.33
C PRO A 336 -33.50 7.99 4.07
N SER A 337 -33.36 9.27 4.36
CA SER A 337 -34.34 10.31 4.02
C SER A 337 -34.38 10.57 2.52
#